data_AF-A0A7S0LD50-F1
#
_entry.id   AF-A0A7S0LD50-F1
#
_cell.length_a   1.000
_cell.length_b   1.000
_cell.length_c   1.000
_cell.angle_alpha   90.00
_cell.angle_beta   90.00
_cell.angle_gamma   90.00
#
_symmetry.space_group_name_H-M   'P 1'
#
loop_
_entity.id
_entity.type
_entity.pdbx_description
1 polymer ?
#
loop_
_entity_poly.entity_id
_entity_poly.type
_entity_poly.pdbx_seq_one_letter_code
_entity_poly.pdbx_strand_id
1 'polypeptide(L)'
;GRTAPVLWLIEPDWHQYHEDTQEDGGLNTDEMVGLFNAITAQVVRHLPAARISLDLSPWVNNQGEWLRPFFKRCTVHFIHTSGGRTSADSERIRASDDGNMVTWKQVHEISGRGIIADTGYGVGGLSRGHDHRWDDIFNLRHRI
;
A
#
# COMPACT_ATOMS: atom_id res chain seq x y z
N GLY A 1 14.10 -12.70 -7.59
CA GLY A 1 14.86 -11.63 -6.91
C GLY A 1 16.36 -11.63 -7.20
N ARG A 2 16.97 -12.73 -7.68
CA ARG A 2 18.39 -12.74 -8.08
C ARG A 2 18.57 -12.63 -9.59
N THR A 3 17.77 -13.38 -10.35
CA THR A 3 17.84 -13.44 -11.82
C THR A 3 16.59 -12.89 -12.50
N ALA A 4 15.42 -13.11 -11.88
CA ALA A 4 14.15 -12.51 -12.28
C ALA A 4 13.68 -11.46 -11.26
N PRO A 5 12.95 -10.41 -11.67
CA PRO A 5 12.29 -9.49 -10.76
C PRO A 5 11.33 -10.24 -9.84
N VAL A 6 11.29 -9.84 -8.57
CA VAL A 6 10.23 -10.24 -7.63
C VAL A 6 9.69 -8.99 -6.98
N LEU A 7 8.40 -8.94 -6.78
CA LEU A 7 7.78 -7.89 -5.98
C LEU A 7 7.70 -8.40 -4.53
N TRP A 8 8.38 -7.70 -3.63
CA TRP A 8 8.32 -7.93 -2.19
C TRP A 8 7.28 -6.97 -1.61
N LEU A 9 6.16 -7.53 -1.16
CA LEU A 9 5.07 -6.78 -0.54
C LEU A 9 5.38 -6.67 0.96
N ILE A 10 5.63 -5.46 1.44
CA ILE A 10 5.73 -5.21 2.89
C ILE A 10 4.33 -5.32 3.46
N GLU A 11 4.26 -5.89 4.66
CA GLU A 11 3.06 -6.26 5.41
C GLU A 11 1.93 -5.23 5.33
N PRO A 12 0.67 -5.72 5.24
CA PRO A 12 -0.44 -4.92 4.77
C PRO A 12 -0.93 -3.79 5.70
N ASP A 13 -0.40 -3.76 6.91
CA ASP A 13 -0.79 -2.74 7.88
C ASP A 13 0.40 -2.26 8.69
N TRP A 14 1.40 -1.74 7.98
CA TRP A 14 2.57 -1.14 8.64
C TRP A 14 2.16 -0.01 9.60
N HIS A 15 1.02 0.66 9.39
CA HIS A 15 0.54 1.71 10.30
C HIS A 15 0.15 1.19 11.69
N GLN A 16 -0.34 -0.05 11.83
CA GLN A 16 -0.71 -0.60 13.14
C GLN A 16 0.41 -0.51 14.18
N TYR A 17 1.67 -0.63 13.77
CA TYR A 17 2.81 -0.52 14.69
C TYR A 17 3.06 0.92 15.19
N HIS A 18 2.43 1.93 14.57
CA HIS A 18 2.45 3.32 15.03
C HIS A 18 1.34 3.61 16.06
N GLU A 19 0.36 2.72 16.23
CA GLU A 19 -0.79 2.97 17.09
C GLU A 19 -0.42 2.88 18.58
N ASP A 20 -0.93 3.81 19.38
CA ASP A 20 -0.69 3.84 20.83
C ASP A 20 -1.22 2.60 21.58
N THR A 21 -2.03 1.77 20.91
CA THR A 21 -2.56 0.52 21.43
C THR A 21 -1.56 -0.64 21.45
N GLN A 22 -0.36 -0.46 20.89
CA GLN A 22 0.70 -1.46 20.97
C GLN A 22 1.22 -1.63 22.42
N GLU A 23 1.71 -2.83 22.74
CA GLU A 23 2.42 -3.08 24.01
C GLU A 23 3.66 -2.17 24.06
N ASP A 24 3.85 -1.47 25.18
CA ASP A 24 4.87 -0.42 25.37
C ASP A 24 4.74 0.84 24.48
N GLY A 25 3.61 1.00 23.79
CA GLY A 25 3.29 2.15 22.94
C GLY A 25 3.70 1.98 21.48
N GLY A 26 3.12 2.82 20.62
CA GLY A 26 3.39 2.80 19.18
C GLY A 26 4.79 3.34 18.86
N LEU A 27 5.41 2.77 17.82
CA LEU A 27 6.66 3.27 17.26
C LEU A 27 6.42 4.64 16.61
N ASN A 28 7.30 5.61 16.82
CA ASN A 28 7.15 6.88 16.12
C ASN A 28 7.51 6.73 14.62
N THR A 29 7.06 7.68 13.79
CA THR A 29 7.25 7.63 12.34
C THR A 29 8.73 7.50 11.91
N ASP A 30 9.66 8.12 12.63
CA ASP A 30 11.08 8.05 12.27
C ASP A 30 11.69 6.67 12.55
N GLU A 31 11.28 6.01 13.63
CA GLU A 31 11.62 4.62 13.96
C GLU A 31 11.07 3.67 12.89
N MET A 32 9.79 3.85 12.55
CA MET A 32 9.09 3.06 11.54
C MET A 32 9.77 3.12 10.17
N VAL A 33 10.15 4.32 9.74
CA VAL A 33 10.90 4.54 8.49
C VAL A 33 12.30 3.93 8.58
N GLY A 34 12.97 4.06 9.73
CA GLY A 34 14.28 3.46 9.97
C GLY A 34 14.27 1.93 9.82
N LEU A 35 13.31 1.28 10.47
CA LEU A 35 13.11 -0.17 10.41
C LEU A 35 12.73 -0.63 9.00
N PHE A 36 11.78 0.06 8.35
CA PHE A 36 11.41 -0.22 6.97
C PHE A 36 12.63 -0.16 6.04
N ASN A 37 13.46 0.88 6.16
CA ASN A 37 14.67 1.01 5.35
C ASN A 37 15.67 -0.11 5.64
N ALA A 38 15.87 -0.47 6.92
CA ALA A 38 16.77 -1.55 7.29
C ALA A 38 16.33 -2.91 6.71
N ILE A 39 15.03 -3.24 6.80
CA ILE A 39 14.46 -4.47 6.25
C ILE A 39 14.62 -4.51 4.73
N THR A 40 14.19 -3.45 4.05
CA THR A 40 14.23 -3.38 2.58
C THR A 40 15.66 -3.37 2.04
N ALA A 41 16.61 -2.74 2.74
CA ALA A 41 18.02 -2.80 2.40
C ALA A 41 18.58 -4.22 2.48
N GLN A 42 18.21 -5.02 3.50
CA GLN A 42 18.63 -6.43 3.56
C GLN A 42 18.00 -7.27 2.43
N VAL A 43 16.72 -7.04 2.12
CA VAL A 43 16.05 -7.71 0.99
C VAL A 43 16.79 -7.44 -0.31
N VAL A 44 17.04 -6.17 -0.63
CA VAL A 44 17.73 -5.78 -1.89
C VAL A 44 19.18 -6.28 -1.90
N ARG A 45 19.88 -6.28 -0.76
CA ARG A 45 21.24 -6.82 -0.65
C ARG A 45 21.31 -8.29 -1.08
N HIS A 46 20.34 -9.11 -0.67
CA HIS A 46 20.32 -10.55 -0.98
C HIS A 46 19.55 -10.90 -2.26
N LEU A 47 18.69 -10.01 -2.72
CA LEU A 47 17.82 -10.11 -3.89
C LEU A 47 17.87 -8.79 -4.69
N PRO A 48 18.95 -8.52 -5.44
CA PRO A 48 19.16 -7.21 -6.08
C PRO A 48 18.14 -6.86 -7.17
N ALA A 49 17.44 -7.86 -7.72
CA ALA A 49 16.33 -7.63 -8.66
C ALA A 49 14.97 -7.50 -7.94
N ALA A 50 14.92 -7.51 -6.61
CA ALA A 50 13.69 -7.29 -5.87
C ALA A 50 13.20 -5.85 -6.03
N ARG A 51 11.89 -5.70 -6.21
CA ARG A 51 11.16 -4.45 -6.13
C ARG A 51 10.37 -4.47 -4.84
N ILE A 52 10.24 -3.33 -4.20
CA ILE A 52 9.58 -3.19 -2.90
C ILE A 52 8.25 -2.49 -3.11
N SER A 53 7.18 -3.03 -2.53
CA SER A 53 5.92 -2.32 -2.36
C SER A 53 5.60 -2.10 -0.89
N LEU A 54 5.13 -0.91 -0.58
CA LEU A 54 4.56 -0.56 0.72
C LEU A 54 3.04 -0.69 0.62
N ASP A 55 2.39 -1.28 1.63
CA ASP A 55 0.93 -1.25 1.67
C ASP A 55 0.44 0.13 2.11
N LEU A 56 -0.66 0.53 1.50
CA LEU A 56 -1.42 1.67 1.90
C LEU A 56 -2.28 1.32 3.11
N SER A 57 -2.26 2.17 4.12
CA SER A 57 -3.22 2.17 5.22
C SER A 57 -4.36 3.14 4.89
N PRO A 58 -5.40 2.73 4.12
CA PRO A 58 -6.38 3.67 3.56
C PRO A 58 -7.26 4.35 4.61
N TRP A 59 -7.32 3.87 5.86
CA TRP A 59 -8.03 4.55 6.94
C TRP A 59 -7.31 5.80 7.48
N VAL A 60 -6.03 5.98 7.13
CA VAL A 60 -5.27 7.19 7.50
C VAL A 60 -5.60 8.31 6.52
N ASN A 61 -6.47 9.25 6.89
CA ASN A 61 -6.86 10.33 5.96
C ASN A 61 -5.71 11.28 5.62
N ASN A 62 -4.76 11.52 6.55
CA ASN A 62 -3.57 12.34 6.27
C ASN A 62 -2.43 11.51 5.67
N GLN A 63 -2.64 10.99 4.46
CA GLN A 63 -1.63 10.21 3.72
C GLN A 63 -0.34 10.99 3.44
N GLY A 64 -0.41 12.32 3.37
CA GLY A 64 0.75 13.18 3.12
C GLY A 64 1.74 13.13 4.29
N GLU A 65 1.25 13.23 5.51
CA GLU A 65 2.08 13.11 6.72
C GLU A 65 2.60 11.69 6.89
N TRP A 66 1.75 10.69 6.63
CA TRP A 66 2.09 9.28 6.82
C TRP A 66 3.11 8.75 5.80
N LEU A 67 2.86 8.92 4.50
CA LEU A 67 3.64 8.24 3.46
C LEU A 67 4.91 8.99 3.02
N ARG A 68 4.92 10.33 3.07
CA ARG A 68 6.07 11.12 2.59
C ARG A 68 7.40 10.75 3.26
N PRO A 69 7.46 10.49 4.58
CA PRO A 69 8.70 10.07 5.23
C PRO A 69 9.30 8.79 4.61
N PHE A 70 8.47 7.79 4.29
CA PHE A 70 8.90 6.55 3.64
C PHE A 70 9.49 6.82 2.26
N PHE A 71 8.82 7.60 1.41
CA PHE A 71 9.32 7.88 0.06
C PHE A 71 10.57 8.76 0.03
N LYS A 72 10.76 9.59 1.06
CA LYS A 72 11.95 10.45 1.18
C LYS A 72 13.19 9.65 1.59
N ARG A 73 13.04 8.59 2.40
CA ARG A 73 14.15 7.89 3.06
C ARG A 73 14.34 6.44 2.61
N CYS A 74 13.34 5.84 1.97
CA CYS A 74 13.32 4.42 1.61
C CYS A 74 13.12 4.21 0.11
N THR A 75 13.63 3.08 -0.40
CA THR A 75 13.36 2.69 -1.79
C THR A 75 12.03 1.94 -1.89
N VAL A 76 10.98 2.65 -2.31
CA VAL A 76 9.67 2.07 -2.60
C VAL A 76 9.37 2.22 -4.09
N HIS A 77 8.97 1.13 -4.72
CA HIS A 77 8.74 1.08 -6.17
C HIS A 77 7.25 1.16 -6.51
N PHE A 78 6.39 0.57 -5.66
CA PHE A 78 4.95 0.53 -5.83
C PHE A 78 4.26 0.78 -4.50
N ILE A 79 3.04 1.28 -4.55
CA ILE A 79 2.10 1.14 -3.44
C ILE A 79 1.17 -0.01 -3.78
N HIS A 80 0.73 -0.75 -2.77
CA HIS A 80 -0.38 -1.66 -2.93
C HIS A 80 -1.47 -1.33 -1.93
N THR A 81 -2.62 -1.95 -2.12
CA THR A 81 -3.66 -2.03 -1.10
C THR A 81 -3.79 -3.48 -0.68
N SER A 82 -4.30 -3.74 0.51
CA SER A 82 -4.69 -5.09 0.93
C SER A 82 -6.12 -5.18 1.46
N GLY A 83 -6.53 -6.42 1.77
CA GLY A 83 -7.76 -6.72 2.47
C GLY A 83 -8.99 -6.75 1.57
N GLY A 84 -8.80 -6.64 0.25
CA GLY A 84 -9.80 -6.99 -0.75
C GLY A 84 -11.10 -6.19 -0.78
N ARG A 85 -11.14 -5.04 -0.09
CA ARG A 85 -12.33 -4.19 0.04
C ARG A 85 -12.21 -2.89 -0.76
N THR A 86 -11.34 -2.87 -1.76
CA THR A 86 -11.10 -1.66 -2.54
C THR A 86 -12.17 -1.45 -3.61
N SER A 87 -12.48 -0.18 -3.88
CA SER A 87 -13.58 0.22 -4.77
C SER A 87 -13.04 0.52 -6.17
N ALA A 88 -13.37 -0.35 -7.13
CA ALA A 88 -13.01 -0.17 -8.53
C ALA A 88 -13.75 1.02 -9.16
N ASP A 89 -15.01 1.21 -8.80
CA ASP A 89 -15.94 2.18 -9.39
C ASP A 89 -15.96 3.54 -8.66
N SER A 90 -14.92 3.84 -7.87
CA SER A 90 -14.85 5.05 -7.06
C SER A 90 -13.50 5.73 -7.13
N GLU A 91 -13.49 7.05 -7.00
CA GLU A 91 -12.27 7.84 -6.78
C GLU A 91 -11.62 7.50 -5.42
N ARG A 92 -12.43 7.08 -4.45
CA ARG A 92 -12.00 6.65 -3.11
C ARG A 92 -11.55 5.20 -3.14
N ILE A 93 -10.49 4.90 -2.38
CA ILE A 93 -9.89 3.55 -2.33
C ILE A 93 -10.81 2.56 -1.63
N ARG A 94 -11.44 2.96 -0.51
CA ARG A 94 -12.48 2.18 0.18
C ARG A 94 -13.71 3.04 0.40
N ALA A 95 -14.53 3.17 -0.64
CA ALA A 95 -15.69 4.05 -0.63
C ALA A 95 -16.79 3.59 0.35
N SER A 96 -16.86 2.28 0.62
CA SER A 96 -17.79 1.68 1.59
C SER A 96 -17.39 1.86 3.05
N ASP A 97 -16.14 2.28 3.33
CA ASP A 97 -15.67 2.48 4.69
C ASP A 97 -16.05 3.91 5.14
N ASP A 98 -16.82 4.00 6.21
CA ASP A 98 -17.26 5.28 6.78
C ASP A 98 -16.05 6.14 7.18
N GLY A 99 -16.04 7.40 6.72
CA GLY A 99 -14.97 8.37 7.03
C GLY A 99 -13.65 8.20 6.27
N ASN A 100 -13.52 7.19 5.38
CA ASN A 100 -12.31 6.98 4.60
C ASN A 100 -12.21 7.92 3.38
N MET A 101 -11.51 9.04 3.47
CA MET A 101 -11.47 10.03 2.38
C MET A 101 -10.30 9.83 1.40
N VAL A 102 -9.58 8.71 1.49
CA VAL A 102 -8.36 8.51 0.71
C VAL A 102 -8.71 8.16 -0.74
N THR A 103 -8.11 8.89 -1.68
CA THR A 103 -8.30 8.68 -3.13
C THR A 103 -7.07 8.06 -3.78
N TRP A 104 -7.31 7.32 -4.87
CA TRP A 104 -6.26 6.72 -5.70
C TRP A 104 -5.29 7.80 -6.23
N LYS A 105 -5.86 8.89 -6.76
CA LYS A 105 -5.12 10.04 -7.29
C LYS A 105 -4.21 10.68 -6.24
N GLN A 106 -4.73 10.98 -5.05
CA GLN A 106 -3.95 11.61 -3.98
C GLN A 106 -2.74 10.75 -3.60
N VAL A 107 -2.91 9.44 -3.47
CA VAL A 107 -1.80 8.51 -3.16
C VAL A 107 -0.77 8.49 -4.29
N HIS A 108 -1.21 8.52 -5.55
CA HIS A 108 -0.31 8.61 -6.70
C HIS A 108 0.47 9.92 -6.72
N GLU A 109 -0.17 11.06 -6.46
CA GLU A 109 0.47 12.38 -6.42
C GLU A 109 1.49 12.51 -5.27
N ILE A 110 1.20 11.94 -4.10
CA ILE A 110 2.13 11.94 -2.96
C ILE A 110 3.36 11.08 -3.24
N SER A 111 3.15 9.90 -3.82
CA SER A 111 4.19 8.87 -3.96
C SER A 111 4.98 8.97 -5.27
N GLY A 112 4.35 9.45 -6.34
CA GLY A 112 4.83 9.31 -7.71
C GLY A 112 4.93 7.85 -8.17
N ARG A 113 4.27 6.90 -7.49
CA ARG A 113 4.39 5.45 -7.74
C ARG A 113 3.10 4.88 -8.31
N GLY A 114 3.23 3.79 -9.10
CA GLY A 114 2.09 2.98 -9.49
C GLY A 114 1.44 2.31 -8.26
N ILE A 115 0.12 2.17 -8.30
CA ILE A 115 -0.66 1.55 -7.23
C ILE A 115 -1.19 0.19 -7.73
N ILE A 116 -0.95 -0.86 -6.96
CA ILE A 116 -1.43 -2.22 -7.21
C ILE A 116 -2.64 -2.45 -6.30
N ALA A 117 -3.84 -2.49 -6.89
CA ALA A 117 -5.05 -2.73 -6.14
C ALA A 117 -5.23 -4.23 -5.83
N ASP A 118 -5.51 -4.53 -4.57
CA ASP A 118 -6.02 -5.83 -4.14
C ASP A 118 -7.54 -5.82 -4.22
N THR A 119 -8.05 -6.62 -5.14
CA THR A 119 -9.48 -6.79 -5.43
C THR A 119 -10.13 -7.84 -4.53
N GLY A 120 -9.34 -8.46 -3.66
CA GLY A 120 -9.77 -9.39 -2.63
C GLY A 120 -9.86 -10.84 -3.07
N TYR A 121 -9.97 -11.67 -2.06
CA TYR A 121 -10.25 -13.10 -2.17
C TYR A 121 -11.63 -13.40 -1.57
N GLY A 122 -12.28 -14.41 -2.11
CA GLY A 122 -13.50 -15.01 -1.58
C GLY A 122 -13.29 -15.69 -0.24
N VAL A 123 -14.39 -16.13 0.37
CA VAL A 123 -14.38 -16.79 1.69
C VAL A 123 -13.34 -17.91 1.71
N GLY A 124 -12.45 -17.90 2.71
CA GLY A 124 -11.39 -18.90 2.85
C GLY A 124 -10.23 -18.78 1.84
N GLY A 125 -10.04 -17.63 1.18
CA GLY A 125 -8.97 -17.44 0.20
C GLY A 125 -9.35 -17.85 -1.23
N LEU A 126 -10.60 -18.25 -1.47
CA LEU A 126 -11.06 -18.70 -2.78
C LEU A 126 -11.01 -17.58 -3.82
N SER A 127 -10.75 -17.90 -5.09
CA SER A 127 -10.87 -16.89 -6.14
C SER A 127 -12.33 -16.47 -6.33
N ARG A 128 -12.57 -15.17 -6.49
CA ARG A 128 -13.86 -14.63 -6.96
C ARG A 128 -13.89 -14.44 -8.49
N GLY A 129 -12.85 -14.89 -9.19
CA GLY A 129 -12.67 -14.62 -10.61
C GLY A 129 -12.19 -13.19 -10.87
N HIS A 130 -12.12 -12.85 -12.15
CA HIS A 130 -11.75 -11.52 -12.61
C HIS A 130 -12.91 -10.54 -12.43
N ASP A 131 -12.64 -9.39 -11.80
CA ASP A 131 -13.60 -8.30 -11.63
C ASP A 131 -13.42 -7.24 -12.74
N HIS A 132 -14.29 -7.33 -13.75
CA HIS A 132 -14.27 -6.47 -14.95
C HIS A 132 -14.39 -4.98 -14.65
N ARG A 133 -14.85 -4.58 -13.46
CA ARG A 133 -14.92 -3.16 -13.07
C ARG A 133 -13.54 -2.52 -12.95
N TRP A 134 -12.49 -3.33 -12.74
CA TRP A 134 -11.11 -2.85 -12.70
C TRP A 134 -10.55 -2.50 -14.08
N ASP A 135 -11.05 -3.18 -15.12
CA ASP A 135 -10.63 -3.00 -16.51
C ASP A 135 -11.46 -1.92 -17.24
N ASP A 136 -12.59 -1.52 -16.66
CA ASP A 136 -13.46 -0.51 -17.24
C ASP A 136 -12.75 0.85 -17.35
N ILE A 137 -12.74 1.41 -18.57
CA ILE A 137 -12.00 2.64 -18.89
C ILE A 137 -12.56 3.87 -18.19
N PHE A 138 -13.87 3.89 -17.91
CA PHE A 138 -14.51 4.99 -17.21
C PHE A 138 -14.10 4.99 -15.73
N ASN A 139 -14.14 3.81 -15.10
CA ASN A 139 -13.62 3.61 -13.75
C ASN A 139 -12.13 3.93 -13.63
N LEU A 140 -11.30 3.50 -14.59
CA LEU A 140 -9.87 3.82 -14.63
C LEU A 140 -9.62 5.34 -14.64
N ARG A 141 -10.39 6.10 -15.42
CA ARG A 141 -10.28 7.57 -15.48
C ARG A 141 -10.75 8.26 -14.22
N HIS A 142 -11.72 7.71 -13.49
CA HIS A 142 -12.13 8.26 -12.20
C HIS A 142 -11.08 8.07 -11.09
N ARG A 143 -10.17 7.10 -11.22
CA ARG A 143 -9.14 6.84 -10.20
C ARG A 143 -7.88 7.71 -10.34
N ILE A 144 -7.72 8.49 -11.42
CA ILE A 144 -6.45 9.18 -11.76
C ILE A 144 -6.68 10.68 -12.01
#